data_AF-A0A1K1PJQ4-F1
#
_entry.id   AF-A0A1K1PJQ4-F1
#
_cell.length_a   1.000
_cell.length_b   1.000
_cell.length_c   1.000
_cell.angle_alpha   90.00
_cell.angle_beta   90.00
_cell.angle_gamma   90.00
#
_symmetry.space_group_name_H-M   'P 1'
#
loop_
_entity.id
_entity.type
_entity.pdbx_description
1 polymer ?
#
loop_
_entity_poly.entity_id
_entity_poly.type
_entity_poly.pdbx_seq_one_letter_code
_entity_poly.pdbx_strand_id
1 'polypeptide(L)'
;MDNHEKFNCPHCGSDNTALIPLVYKRGHATGTAVHREVVGYDVETTTATYSNGQSETYETGRTPIYGDVKHGTYTITDLAAEIAPPNEPIKPIRDTKRSFVSELGVLFMLYVAYLVTKLISPVFSLGEDLISLIIKFTIWGIVWLVLVHFFDKIWDIVSGKNAKYEKLLQKYEEDLYNYQQECIAWEKSYICMRCGHRFYVE
;
A
#
# COMPACT_ATOMS: atom_id res chain seq x y z
N MET A 1 -5.30 -30.53 27.75
CA MET A 1 -5.37 -29.85 29.05
C MET A 1 -3.94 -29.43 29.35
N ASP A 2 -3.56 -28.23 28.90
CA ASP A 2 -2.20 -27.74 29.09
C ASP A 2 -2.04 -27.19 30.50
N ASN A 3 -1.08 -27.74 31.23
CA ASN A 3 -0.67 -27.26 32.54
C ASN A 3 0.01 -25.90 32.37
N HIS A 4 -0.77 -24.82 32.40
CA HIS A 4 -0.23 -23.51 32.68
C HIS A 4 0.13 -23.48 34.17
N GLU A 5 1.41 -23.48 34.48
CA GLU A 5 1.90 -23.23 35.84
C GLU A 5 1.24 -21.94 36.37
N LYS A 6 0.53 -22.07 37.49
CA LYS A 6 -0.15 -20.92 38.11
C LYS A 6 0.83 -20.19 39.00
N PHE A 7 1.19 -18.98 38.60
CA PHE A 7 2.06 -18.10 39.38
C PHE A 7 1.25 -17.17 40.28
N ASN A 8 1.68 -17.01 41.52
CA ASN A 8 1.05 -16.03 42.42
C ASN A 8 1.50 -14.62 42.04
N CYS A 9 0.57 -13.66 42.12
CA CYS A 9 0.87 -12.27 41.83
C CYS A 9 1.91 -11.71 42.82
N PRO A 10 3.04 -11.15 42.36
CA PRO A 10 4.07 -10.61 43.24
C PRO A 10 3.61 -9.36 44.01
N HIS A 11 2.61 -8.63 43.51
CA HIS A 11 2.10 -7.41 44.14
C HIS A 11 1.08 -7.66 45.26
N CYS A 12 0.15 -8.60 45.08
CA CYS A 12 -0.95 -8.83 46.03
C CYS A 12 -1.04 -10.26 46.58
N GLY A 13 -0.16 -11.17 46.15
CA GLY A 13 -0.14 -12.57 46.58
C GLY A 13 -1.31 -13.43 46.07
N SER A 14 -2.17 -12.90 45.19
CA SER A 14 -3.31 -13.65 44.66
C SER A 14 -2.87 -14.71 43.66
N ASP A 15 -3.46 -15.89 43.77
CA ASP A 15 -3.37 -17.02 42.83
C ASP A 15 -4.25 -16.85 41.57
N ASN A 16 -5.10 -15.82 41.55
CA ASN A 16 -5.97 -15.48 40.42
C ASN A 16 -5.19 -14.69 39.37
N THR A 17 -4.29 -15.38 38.69
CA THR A 17 -3.49 -14.85 37.58
C THR A 17 -3.86 -15.56 36.27
N ALA A 18 -3.71 -14.85 35.17
CA ALA A 18 -3.97 -15.37 33.84
C ALA A 18 -2.89 -14.91 32.86
N LEU A 19 -2.58 -15.76 31.89
CA LEU A 19 -1.68 -15.41 30.80
C LEU A 19 -2.29 -14.29 29.95
N ILE A 20 -1.54 -13.22 29.69
CA ILE A 20 -2.03 -12.04 28.95
C ILE A 20 -2.59 -12.41 27.57
N PRO A 21 -1.90 -13.21 26.74
CA PRO A 21 -2.44 -13.70 25.47
C PRO A 21 -3.82 -14.37 25.56
N LEU A 22 -4.10 -15.09 26.66
CA LEU A 22 -5.40 -15.74 26.86
C LEU A 22 -6.46 -14.72 27.23
N VAL A 23 -6.12 -13.73 28.06
CA VAL A 23 -7.04 -12.64 28.42
C VAL A 23 -7.35 -11.79 27.18
N TYR A 24 -6.34 -11.49 26.35
CA TYR A 24 -6.50 -10.79 25.08
C TYR A 24 -7.51 -11.52 24.19
N LYS A 25 -7.27 -12.81 23.91
CA LYS A 25 -8.16 -13.65 23.10
C LYS A 25 -9.60 -13.68 23.63
N ARG A 26 -9.79 -13.69 24.96
CA ARG A 26 -11.12 -13.69 25.59
C ARG A 26 -11.85 -12.35 25.50
N GLY A 27 -11.12 -11.23 25.41
CA GLY A 27 -11.72 -9.91 25.27
C GLY A 27 -12.11 -9.55 23.83
N HIS A 28 -11.90 -10.44 22.88
CA HIS A 28 -12.52 -10.33 21.55
C HIS A 28 -13.85 -11.07 21.54
N ALA A 29 -14.92 -10.35 21.21
CA ALA A 29 -16.19 -10.96 20.87
C ALA A 29 -16.39 -10.89 19.35
N THR A 30 -16.67 -12.04 18.75
CA THR A 30 -17.14 -12.14 17.37
C THR A 30 -18.66 -12.24 17.40
N GLY A 31 -19.29 -11.22 16.83
CA GLY A 31 -20.74 -11.18 16.62
C GLY A 31 -21.07 -11.31 15.14
N THR A 32 -22.35 -11.46 14.86
CA THR A 32 -22.90 -11.27 13.52
C THR A 32 -23.94 -10.18 13.60
N ALA A 33 -23.74 -9.09 12.86
CA ALA A 33 -24.76 -8.07 12.68
C ALA A 33 -25.49 -8.34 11.36
N VAL A 34 -26.81 -8.21 11.39
CA VAL A 34 -27.64 -8.28 10.21
C VAL A 34 -27.90 -6.85 9.76
N HIS A 35 -27.42 -6.51 8.57
CA HIS A 35 -27.68 -5.22 7.94
C HIS A 35 -28.61 -5.43 6.75
N ARG A 36 -29.62 -4.57 6.63
CA ARG A 36 -30.52 -4.59 5.48
C ARG A 36 -29.85 -3.85 4.33
N GLU A 37 -29.37 -4.60 3.35
CA GLU A 37 -28.57 -4.10 2.24
C GLU A 37 -29.20 -4.49 0.89
N VAL A 38 -28.78 -3.83 -0.18
CA VAL A 38 -29.27 -4.14 -1.52
C VAL A 38 -28.61 -5.44 -1.99
N VAL A 39 -29.39 -6.52 -2.04
CA VAL A 39 -28.93 -7.86 -2.46
C VAL A 39 -29.10 -8.10 -3.95
N GLY A 40 -29.86 -7.24 -4.63
CA GLY A 40 -30.14 -7.36 -6.04
C GLY A 40 -30.98 -6.21 -6.55
N TYR A 41 -31.34 -6.28 -7.82
CA TYR A 41 -32.23 -5.31 -8.43
C TYR A 41 -33.21 -6.04 -9.31
N ASP A 42 -34.48 -5.67 -9.22
CA ASP A 42 -35.48 -6.07 -10.21
C ASP A 42 -35.34 -5.13 -11.41
N VAL A 43 -35.19 -5.70 -12.60
CA VAL A 43 -34.94 -4.96 -13.84
C VAL A 43 -36.16 -5.11 -14.73
N GLU A 44 -36.87 -4.00 -14.91
CA GLU A 44 -38.00 -3.94 -15.83
C GLU A 44 -37.46 -3.74 -17.25
N THR A 45 -37.74 -4.69 -18.14
CA THR A 45 -37.34 -4.62 -19.55
C THR A 45 -38.56 -4.43 -20.44
N THR A 46 -38.48 -3.49 -21.37
CA THR A 46 -39.51 -3.27 -22.39
C THR A 46 -38.95 -3.70 -23.73
N THR A 47 -39.69 -4.55 -24.44
CA THR A 47 -39.36 -4.95 -25.81
C THR A 47 -40.25 -4.19 -26.78
N ALA A 48 -39.63 -3.35 -27.62
CA ALA A 48 -40.31 -2.69 -28.72
C ALA A 48 -40.16 -3.55 -29.99
N THR A 49 -41.27 -3.91 -30.62
CA THR A 49 -41.28 -4.62 -31.91
C THR A 49 -41.64 -3.63 -33.01
N TYR A 50 -40.72 -3.45 -33.96
CA TYR A 50 -40.88 -2.54 -35.08
C TYR A 50 -41.54 -3.25 -36.26
N SER A 51 -42.14 -2.48 -37.16
CA SER A 51 -42.93 -2.98 -38.30
C SER A 51 -42.12 -3.79 -39.33
N ASN A 52 -40.78 -3.77 -39.25
CA ASN A 52 -39.86 -4.59 -40.04
C ASN A 52 -39.62 -5.98 -39.43
N GLY A 53 -40.28 -6.34 -38.32
CA GLY A 53 -40.10 -7.60 -37.61
C GLY A 53 -38.91 -7.62 -36.65
N GLN A 54 -38.17 -6.52 -36.51
CA GLN A 54 -37.06 -6.40 -35.57
C GLN A 54 -37.60 -6.06 -34.17
N SER A 55 -37.10 -6.75 -33.15
CA SER A 55 -37.41 -6.46 -31.74
C SER A 55 -36.16 -5.99 -31.00
N GLU A 56 -36.25 -4.87 -30.31
CA GLU A 56 -35.20 -4.37 -29.43
C GLU A 56 -35.72 -4.32 -27.99
N THR A 57 -34.93 -4.89 -27.07
CA THR A 57 -35.23 -4.88 -25.64
C THR A 57 -34.30 -3.89 -24.96
N TYR A 58 -34.87 -2.96 -24.21
CA TYR A 58 -34.11 -2.01 -23.41
C TYR A 58 -34.63 -1.98 -21.97
N GLU A 59 -33.71 -1.77 -21.03
CA GLU A 59 -34.03 -1.62 -19.61
C GLU A 59 -34.78 -0.30 -19.40
N THR A 60 -35.97 -0.37 -18.80
CA THR A 60 -36.88 0.79 -18.61
C THR A 60 -36.92 1.24 -17.16
N GLY A 61 -36.60 0.35 -16.21
CA GLY A 61 -36.58 0.66 -14.78
C GLY A 61 -35.73 -0.32 -14.00
N ARG A 62 -35.22 0.13 -12.85
CA ARG A 62 -34.43 -0.69 -11.92
C ARG A 62 -34.85 -0.37 -10.49
N THR A 63 -35.35 -1.37 -9.77
CA THR A 63 -35.73 -1.22 -8.35
C THR A 63 -34.80 -2.05 -7.45
N PRO A 64 -34.23 -1.48 -6.37
CA PRO A 64 -33.35 -2.21 -5.48
C PRO A 64 -34.13 -3.20 -4.61
N ILE A 65 -33.67 -4.44 -4.55
CA ILE A 65 -34.18 -5.48 -3.65
C ILE A 65 -33.31 -5.45 -2.40
N TYR A 66 -33.92 -5.12 -1.26
CA TYR A 66 -33.25 -5.12 0.04
C TYR A 66 -33.41 -6.47 0.72
N GLY A 67 -32.30 -7.04 1.17
CA GLY A 67 -32.25 -8.30 1.92
C GLY A 67 -31.37 -8.18 3.16
N ASP A 68 -31.57 -9.10 4.08
CA ASP A 68 -30.80 -9.19 5.32
C ASP A 68 -29.45 -9.86 5.03
N VAL A 69 -28.38 -9.06 5.05
CA VAL A 69 -27.00 -9.52 4.87
C VAL A 69 -26.33 -9.64 6.23
N LYS A 70 -25.76 -10.81 6.50
CA LYS A 70 -25.00 -11.07 7.73
C LYS A 70 -23.56 -10.62 7.56
N HIS A 71 -23.14 -9.67 8.36
CA HIS A 71 -21.75 -9.23 8.48
C HIS A 71 -21.15 -9.75 9.77
N GLY A 72 -19.90 -10.22 9.72
CA GLY A 72 -19.13 -10.51 10.92
C GLY A 72 -18.76 -9.20 11.61
N THR A 73 -19.13 -9.04 12.87
CA THR A 73 -18.72 -7.89 13.69
C THR A 73 -17.67 -8.33 14.68
N TYR A 74 -16.61 -7.53 14.82
CA TYR A 74 -15.55 -7.76 15.80
C TYR A 74 -15.62 -6.64 16.83
N THR A 75 -15.87 -7.00 18.08
CA THR A 75 -15.81 -6.06 19.21
C THR A 75 -14.64 -6.42 20.11
N ILE A 76 -13.85 -5.42 20.47
CA ILE A 76 -12.71 -5.55 21.38
C ILE A 76 -13.13 -4.89 22.69
N THR A 77 -12.98 -5.59 23.81
CA THR A 77 -13.21 -5.00 25.13
C THR A 77 -12.06 -4.07 25.51
N ASP A 78 -12.33 -3.10 26.40
CA ASP A 78 -11.31 -2.16 26.89
C ASP A 78 -10.09 -2.90 27.48
N LEU A 79 -10.33 -4.01 28.18
CA LEU A 79 -9.27 -4.84 28.74
C LEU A 79 -8.41 -5.50 27.66
N ALA A 80 -9.00 -5.99 26.57
CA ALA A 80 -8.24 -6.54 25.45
C ALA A 80 -7.46 -5.46 24.69
N ALA A 81 -8.02 -4.25 24.55
CA ALA A 81 -7.31 -3.13 23.95
C ALA A 81 -6.08 -2.71 24.80
N GLU A 82 -6.19 -2.74 26.12
CA GLU A 82 -5.10 -2.35 27.04
C GLU A 82 -3.94 -3.36 27.07
N ILE A 83 -4.21 -4.64 26.81
CA ILE A 83 -3.23 -5.73 26.82
C ILE A 83 -2.87 -6.22 25.42
N ALA A 84 -3.22 -5.44 24.39
CA ALA A 84 -2.98 -5.79 23.01
C ALA A 84 -1.52 -6.16 22.75
N PRO A 85 -1.26 -7.09 21.81
CA PRO A 85 0.10 -7.40 21.41
C PRO A 85 0.79 -6.13 20.89
N PRO A 86 2.13 -6.07 20.94
CA PRO A 86 2.90 -4.99 20.33
C PRO A 86 2.49 -4.80 18.86
N ASN A 87 2.59 -3.56 18.36
CA ASN A 87 2.27 -3.27 16.97
C ASN A 87 3.43 -3.67 16.06
N GLU A 88 3.15 -4.40 14.99
CA GLU A 88 4.16 -4.75 14.00
C GLU A 88 4.70 -3.49 13.30
N PRO A 89 6.04 -3.35 13.15
CA PRO A 89 6.60 -2.23 12.42
C PRO A 89 6.15 -2.22 10.96
N ILE A 90 5.95 -1.03 10.40
CA ILE A 90 5.49 -0.88 9.02
C ILE A 90 6.69 -0.91 8.07
N LYS A 91 6.66 -1.82 7.09
CA LYS A 91 7.71 -1.92 6.07
C LYS A 91 7.77 -0.62 5.25
N PRO A 92 8.97 0.00 5.10
CA PRO A 92 9.09 1.21 4.31
C PRO A 92 8.80 0.93 2.84
N ILE A 93 8.01 1.81 2.21
CA ILE A 93 7.69 1.73 0.78
C ILE A 93 8.75 2.53 0.01
N ARG A 94 9.28 1.95 -1.06
CA ARG A 94 10.25 2.63 -1.92
C ARG A 94 9.56 3.74 -2.71
N ASP A 95 10.04 4.96 -2.57
CA ASP A 95 9.60 6.09 -3.39
C ASP A 95 10.08 5.88 -4.84
N THR A 96 9.15 5.55 -5.73
CA THR A 96 9.39 5.38 -7.18
C THR A 96 9.02 6.61 -7.99
N LYS A 97 8.66 7.73 -7.35
CA LYS A 97 8.31 8.96 -8.07
C LYS A 97 9.47 9.40 -8.97
N ARG A 98 9.24 9.33 -10.29
CA ARG A 98 10.13 9.86 -11.33
C ARG A 98 10.43 11.32 -11.02
N SER A 99 11.70 11.68 -11.15
CA SER A 99 12.16 13.04 -10.87
C SER A 99 11.64 14.00 -11.93
N PHE A 100 10.98 15.08 -11.52
CA PHE A 100 10.50 16.19 -12.36
C PHE A 100 11.62 16.81 -13.24
N VAL A 101 12.88 16.57 -12.86
CA VAL A 101 14.09 16.98 -13.59
C VAL A 101 14.19 16.32 -14.97
N SER A 102 13.67 15.09 -15.16
CA SER A 102 13.72 14.42 -16.46
C SER A 102 12.78 15.07 -17.47
N GLU A 103 11.62 15.57 -17.03
CA GLU A 103 10.63 16.22 -17.91
C GLU A 103 11.07 17.63 -18.33
N LEU A 104 11.60 18.42 -17.38
CA LEU A 104 12.20 19.74 -17.68
C LEU A 104 13.47 19.64 -18.54
N GLY A 105 14.28 18.59 -18.34
CA GLY A 105 15.48 18.33 -19.15
C GLY A 105 15.17 18.08 -20.62
N VAL A 106 14.05 17.40 -20.93
CA VAL A 106 13.60 17.17 -22.31
C VAL A 106 13.19 18.48 -22.99
N LEU A 107 12.46 19.36 -22.29
CA LEU A 107 12.05 20.65 -22.85
C LEU A 107 13.23 21.59 -23.09
N PHE A 108 14.16 21.68 -22.15
CA PHE A 108 15.37 22.50 -22.29
C PHE A 108 16.23 22.03 -23.47
N MET A 109 16.31 20.72 -23.72
CA MET A 109 17.12 20.17 -24.81
C MET A 109 16.44 20.22 -26.18
N LEU A 110 15.10 20.12 -26.26
CA LEU A 110 14.37 20.47 -27.48
C LEU A 110 14.60 21.93 -27.88
N TYR A 111 14.69 22.83 -26.90
CA TYR A 111 15.03 24.22 -27.13
C TYR A 111 16.48 24.39 -27.63
N VAL A 112 17.46 23.68 -27.04
CA VAL A 112 18.85 23.70 -27.53
C VAL A 112 18.96 23.10 -28.94
N ALA A 113 18.29 21.99 -29.23
CA ALA A 113 18.28 21.39 -30.57
C ALA A 113 17.68 22.33 -31.62
N TYR A 114 16.59 23.04 -31.27
CA TYR A 114 16.01 24.09 -32.11
C TYR A 114 16.98 25.25 -32.35
N LEU A 115 17.73 25.68 -31.33
CA LEU A 115 18.75 26.71 -31.49
C LEU A 115 19.88 26.27 -32.41
N VAL A 116 20.33 25.02 -32.29
CA VAL A 116 21.40 24.44 -33.12
C VAL A 116 20.96 24.29 -34.58
N THR A 117 19.74 23.81 -34.85
CA THR A 117 19.22 23.72 -36.23
C THR A 117 19.06 25.11 -36.86
N LYS A 118 18.64 26.11 -36.10
CA LYS A 118 18.56 27.50 -36.56
C LYS A 118 19.94 28.10 -36.87
N LEU A 119 20.96 27.73 -36.10
CA LEU A 119 22.34 28.23 -36.27
C LEU A 119 23.05 27.59 -37.47
N ILE A 120 22.72 26.33 -37.79
CA ILE A 120 23.34 25.56 -38.89
C ILE A 120 22.56 25.74 -40.22
N SER A 121 21.27 26.08 -40.14
CA SER A 121 20.39 26.37 -41.28
C SER A 121 20.97 27.32 -42.35
N PRO A 122 21.68 28.41 -42.03
CA PRO A 122 22.21 29.31 -43.06
C PRO A 122 23.53 28.83 -43.71
N VAL A 123 24.21 27.82 -43.14
CA VAL A 123 25.51 27.32 -43.64
C VAL A 123 25.33 26.15 -44.62
N PHE A 124 24.21 25.44 -44.55
CA PHE A 124 23.94 24.30 -45.43
C PHE A 124 22.98 24.70 -46.54
N SER A 125 23.48 24.78 -47.78
CA SER A 125 22.64 24.92 -48.96
C SER A 125 21.60 23.80 -49.02
N LEU A 126 20.35 24.17 -49.33
CA LEU A 126 19.12 23.38 -49.53
C LEU A 126 19.22 22.28 -50.61
N GLY A 127 20.32 21.54 -50.67
CA GLY A 127 20.61 20.54 -51.70
C GLY A 127 21.09 19.19 -51.17
N GLU A 128 21.06 18.95 -49.85
CA GLU A 128 21.27 17.59 -49.33
C GLU A 128 19.95 16.82 -49.29
N ASP A 129 19.97 15.62 -49.87
CA ASP A 129 18.87 14.65 -49.90
C ASP A 129 18.22 14.52 -48.52
N LEU A 130 16.89 14.54 -48.50
CA LEU A 130 16.04 14.38 -47.32
C LEU A 130 16.47 13.19 -46.42
N ILE A 131 17.11 12.19 -47.04
CA ILE A 131 17.71 11.01 -46.41
C ILE A 131 18.88 11.38 -45.47
N SER A 132 19.79 12.28 -45.87
CA SER A 132 20.91 12.75 -45.04
C SER A 132 20.41 13.45 -43.77
N LEU A 133 19.34 14.23 -43.90
CA LEU A 133 18.71 14.92 -42.78
C LEU A 133 18.06 13.92 -41.80
N ILE A 134 17.31 12.94 -42.31
CA ILE A 134 16.70 11.89 -41.49
C ILE A 134 17.77 11.09 -40.73
N ILE A 135 18.86 10.69 -41.39
CA ILE A 135 19.95 9.92 -40.77
C ILE A 135 20.62 10.72 -39.65
N LYS A 136 20.88 12.02 -39.86
CA LYS A 136 21.47 12.88 -38.82
C LYS A 136 20.52 13.01 -37.62
N PHE A 137 19.22 13.19 -37.85
CA PHE A 137 18.23 13.27 -36.77
C PHE A 137 18.10 11.96 -35.99
N THR A 138 18.12 10.80 -36.65
CA THR A 138 18.02 9.50 -35.97
C THR A 138 19.25 9.19 -35.14
N ILE A 139 20.46 9.48 -35.63
CA ILE A 139 21.70 9.31 -34.85
C ILE A 139 21.68 10.17 -33.59
N TRP A 140 21.31 11.45 -33.71
CA TRP A 140 21.19 12.34 -32.55
C TRP A 140 20.09 11.90 -31.58
N GLY A 141 18.97 11.38 -32.08
CA GLY A 141 17.90 10.81 -31.26
C GLY A 141 18.35 9.58 -30.46
N ILE A 142 19.14 8.69 -31.07
CA ILE A 142 19.68 7.50 -30.39
C ILE A 142 20.70 7.90 -29.32
N VAL A 143 21.63 8.81 -29.65
CA VAL A 143 22.61 9.34 -28.68
C VAL A 143 21.89 9.98 -27.48
N TRP A 144 20.79 10.70 -27.73
CA TRP A 144 19.98 11.29 -26.68
C TRP A 144 19.29 10.25 -25.77
N LEU A 145 18.70 9.20 -26.34
CA LEU A 145 18.07 8.13 -25.54
C LEU A 145 19.09 7.46 -24.62
N VAL A 146 20.33 7.27 -25.09
CA VAL A 146 21.43 6.73 -24.27
C VAL A 146 21.81 7.70 -23.15
N LEU A 147 21.92 8.99 -23.44
CA LEU A 147 22.24 10.00 -22.43
C LEU A 147 21.15 10.13 -21.36
N VAL A 148 19.87 10.18 -21.74
CA VAL A 148 18.76 10.22 -20.78
C VAL A 148 18.78 8.99 -19.88
N HIS A 149 18.97 7.80 -20.46
CA HIS A 149 19.04 6.57 -19.66
C HIS A 149 20.24 6.57 -18.69
N PHE A 150 21.36 7.15 -19.10
CA PHE A 150 22.56 7.27 -18.25
C PHE A 150 22.39 8.31 -17.14
N PHE A 151 21.82 9.48 -17.46
CA PHE A 151 21.56 10.55 -16.48
C PHE A 151 20.48 10.16 -15.48
N ASP A 152 19.46 9.40 -15.86
CA ASP A 152 18.44 8.87 -14.93
C ASP A 152 19.08 7.96 -13.88
N LYS A 153 20.00 7.06 -14.31
CA LYS A 153 20.77 6.22 -13.39
C LYS A 153 21.68 7.01 -12.46
N ILE A 154 22.36 8.04 -12.98
CA ILE A 154 23.22 8.91 -12.16
C ILE A 154 22.39 9.71 -11.17
N TRP A 155 21.24 10.23 -11.59
CA TRP A 155 20.36 11.01 -10.73
C TRP A 155 19.79 10.16 -9.59
N ASP A 156 19.46 8.89 -9.84
CA ASP A 156 19.06 7.95 -8.80
C ASP A 156 20.15 7.71 -7.75
N ILE A 157 21.43 7.71 -8.17
CA ILE A 157 22.58 7.61 -7.27
C ILE A 157 22.78 8.92 -6.49
N VAL A 158 22.77 10.06 -7.18
CA VAL A 158 23.05 11.39 -6.58
C VAL A 158 21.92 11.88 -5.67
N SER A 159 20.67 11.57 -5.99
CA SER A 159 19.51 12.03 -5.20
C SER A 159 19.45 11.43 -3.79
N GLY A 160 20.27 10.41 -3.49
CA GLY A 160 20.34 9.79 -2.17
C GLY A 160 19.05 9.07 -1.75
N LYS A 161 18.06 8.92 -2.66
CA LYS A 161 16.81 8.22 -2.38
C LYS A 161 17.04 6.77 -1.98
N ASN A 162 17.96 6.09 -2.66
CA ASN A 162 18.35 4.72 -2.34
C ASN A 162 19.03 4.63 -0.97
N ALA A 163 19.97 5.54 -0.66
CA ALA A 163 20.62 5.59 0.64
C ALA A 163 19.64 5.91 1.79
N LYS A 164 18.64 6.77 1.55
CA LYS A 164 17.57 7.04 2.52
C LYS A 164 16.70 5.80 2.75
N TYR A 165 16.35 5.10 1.67
CA TYR A 165 15.58 3.86 1.75
C TYR A 165 16.35 2.76 2.49
N GLU A 166 17.64 2.59 2.23
CA GLU A 166 18.50 1.65 2.94
C GLU A 166 18.56 1.95 4.45
N LYS A 167 18.69 3.22 4.84
CA LYS A 167 18.64 3.60 6.27
C LYS A 167 17.29 3.29 6.92
N LEU A 168 16.19 3.52 6.19
CA LEU A 168 14.85 3.16 6.68
C LEU A 168 14.68 1.64 6.78
N LEU A 169 15.28 0.89 5.87
CA LEU A 169 15.27 -0.57 5.90
C LEU A 169 16.07 -1.11 7.10
N GLN A 170 17.26 -0.57 7.36
CA GLN A 170 18.07 -0.94 8.53
C GLN A 170 17.34 -0.65 9.84
N LYS A 171 16.73 0.54 9.95
CA LYS A 171 15.92 0.87 11.13
C LYS A 171 14.73 -0.08 11.26
N TYR A 172 14.06 -0.41 10.17
CA TYR A 172 12.96 -1.38 10.17
C TYR A 172 13.41 -2.77 10.63
N GLU A 173 14.60 -3.24 10.23
CA GLU A 173 15.16 -4.51 10.68
C GLU A 173 15.46 -4.51 12.19
N GLU A 174 16.00 -3.41 12.72
CA GLU A 174 16.22 -3.21 14.15
C GLU A 174 14.90 -3.18 14.93
N ASP A 175 13.92 -2.41 14.44
CA ASP A 175 12.58 -2.33 15.02
C ASP A 175 11.89 -3.71 14.98
N LEU A 176 12.10 -4.51 13.93
CA LEU A 176 11.56 -5.87 13.82
C LEU A 176 12.19 -6.82 14.85
N TYR A 177 13.49 -6.70 15.09
CA TYR A 177 14.18 -7.48 16.13
C TYR A 177 13.64 -7.14 17.52
N ASN A 178 13.49 -5.85 17.83
CA ASN A 178 12.92 -5.40 19.11
C ASN A 178 11.46 -5.86 19.26
N TYR A 179 10.66 -5.74 18.21
CA TYR A 179 9.29 -6.24 18.15
C TYR A 179 9.20 -7.75 18.46
N GLN A 180 10.11 -8.57 17.91
CA GLN A 180 10.15 -10.00 18.21
C GLN A 180 10.44 -10.27 19.69
N GLN A 181 11.37 -9.53 20.31
CA GLN A 181 11.66 -9.65 21.73
C GLN A 181 10.46 -9.23 22.59
N GLU A 182 9.81 -8.12 22.25
CA GLU A 182 8.60 -7.65 22.93
C GLU A 182 7.45 -8.66 22.80
N CYS A 183 7.27 -9.28 21.64
CA CYS A 183 6.28 -10.34 21.44
C CYS A 183 6.56 -11.56 22.30
N ILE A 184 7.82 -12.02 22.39
CA ILE A 184 8.20 -13.14 23.25
C ILE A 184 7.95 -12.81 24.72
N ALA A 185 8.30 -11.59 25.15
CA ALA A 185 8.05 -11.12 26.51
C ALA A 185 6.53 -11.03 26.80
N TRP A 186 5.76 -10.52 25.85
CA TRP A 186 4.30 -10.44 25.94
C TRP A 186 3.65 -11.82 26.01
N GLU A 187 4.12 -12.79 25.22
CA GLU A 187 3.62 -14.17 25.24
C GLU A 187 3.81 -14.85 26.60
N LYS A 188 4.90 -14.51 27.30
CA LYS A 188 5.20 -15.02 28.66
C LYS A 188 4.66 -14.15 29.79
N SER A 189 3.94 -13.09 29.47
CA SER A 189 3.45 -12.14 30.47
C SER A 189 2.14 -12.58 31.10
N TYR A 190 2.01 -12.32 32.40
CA TYR A 190 0.83 -12.64 33.20
C TYR A 190 0.20 -11.37 33.75
N ILE A 191 -1.11 -11.41 33.94
CA ILE A 191 -1.87 -10.35 34.59
C ILE A 191 -2.62 -10.92 35.80
N CYS A 192 -2.58 -10.20 36.90
CA CYS A 192 -3.41 -10.51 38.06
C CYS A 192 -4.83 -10.04 37.82
N MET A 193 -5.79 -10.97 37.85
CA MET A 193 -7.21 -10.65 37.67
C MET A 193 -7.84 -9.95 38.88
N ARG A 194 -7.12 -9.87 40.01
CA ARG A 194 -7.57 -9.18 41.23
C ARG A 194 -7.13 -7.71 41.27
N CYS A 195 -5.87 -7.41 40.98
CA CYS A 195 -5.31 -6.06 41.09
C CYS A 195 -4.85 -5.44 39.77
N GLY A 196 -4.93 -6.17 38.65
CA GLY A 196 -4.49 -5.70 37.34
C GLY A 196 -2.97 -5.64 37.14
N HIS A 197 -2.17 -6.01 38.14
CA HIS A 197 -0.72 -5.96 38.05
C HIS A 197 -0.20 -6.96 37.01
N ARG A 198 0.59 -6.46 36.05
CA ARG A 198 1.26 -7.24 35.02
C ARG A 198 2.67 -7.61 35.46
N PHE A 199 3.06 -8.84 35.23
CA PHE A 199 4.39 -9.34 35.60
C PHE A 199 4.87 -10.39 34.59
N TYR A 200 6.19 -10.57 34.54
CA TYR A 200 6.84 -11.55 33.69
C TYR A 200 7.34 -12.71 34.54
N VAL A 201 7.36 -13.89 33.94
CA VAL A 201 7.95 -15.08 34.54
C VAL A 201 9.10 -15.49 33.62
N GLU A 202 10.31 -15.51 34.18
CA GLU A 202 11.54 -15.88 33.46
C GLU A 202 11.59 -17.38 33.13
#